data_AF-A0A975J7C8-F1
#
_entry.id   AF-A0A975J7C8-F1
#
_cell.length_a   1.000
_cell.length_b   1.000
_cell.length_c   1.000
_cell.angle_alpha   90.00
_cell.angle_beta   90.00
_cell.angle_gamma   90.00
#
_symmetry.space_group_name_H-M   'P 1'
#
loop_
_entity.id
_entity.type
_entity.pdbx_description
1 polymer ?
#
loop_
_entity_poly.entity_id
_entity_poly.type
_entity_poly.pdbx_seq_one_letter_code
_entity_poly.pdbx_strand_id
1 'polypeptide(L)' 'MKDIEQIIKEVNGTMAMEGMPLTEEDKERLKLCLSNKVSFEEMKKRIIKKHTRNI' A
#
# COMPACT_ATOMS: atom_id res chain seq x y z
N MET A 1 -7.79 16.44 -8.54
CA MET A 1 -7.07 15.23 -8.11
C MET A 1 -7.15 15.15 -6.60
N LYS A 2 -7.53 14.00 -6.02
CA LYS A 2 -7.37 13.82 -4.57
C LYS A 2 -5.87 13.81 -4.27
N ASP A 3 -5.48 14.48 -3.20
CA ASP A 3 -4.11 14.43 -2.69
C ASP A 3 -3.76 13.00 -2.26
N ILE A 4 -2.49 12.60 -2.46
CA ILE A 4 -2.02 11.24 -2.16
C ILE A 4 -2.22 10.92 -0.67
N GLU A 5 -1.97 11.89 0.22
CA GLU A 5 -2.19 11.70 1.66
C GLU A 5 -3.66 11.52 2.01
N GLN A 6 -4.57 12.21 1.30
CA GLN A 6 -6.01 12.03 1.49
C GLN A 6 -6.46 10.62 1.09
N ILE A 7 -5.95 10.08 -0.02
CA ILE A 7 -6.23 8.70 -0.44
C ILE A 7 -5.74 7.71 0.63
N ILE A 8 -4.51 7.87 1.12
CA ILE A 8 -3.94 6.99 2.14
C ILE A 8 -4.72 7.08 3.45
N LYS A 9 -5.15 8.29 3.85
CA LYS A 9 -5.96 8.50 5.05
C LYS A 9 -7.31 7.81 4.96
N GLU A 10 -7.99 7.90 3.81
CA GLU A 10 -9.26 7.22 3.57
C GLU A 10 -9.10 5.70 3.63
N VAL A 11 -8.13 5.13 2.93
CA VAL A 11 -7.86 3.68 2.96
C VAL A 11 -7.51 3.22 4.37
N ASN A 12 -6.63 3.93 5.07
CA ASN A 12 -6.27 3.60 6.45
C ASN A 12 -7.49 3.66 7.39
N GLY A 13 -8.37 4.65 7.21
CA GLY A 13 -9.60 4.76 7.98
C GLY A 13 -10.50 3.55 7.79
N THR A 14 -10.74 3.13 6.55
CA THR A 14 -11.54 1.92 6.26
C THR A 14 -10.91 0.66 6.84
N MET A 15 -9.61 0.47 6.66
CA MET A 15 -8.91 -0.72 7.16
C MET A 15 -8.86 -0.75 8.70
N ALA A 16 -8.72 0.41 9.35
CA ALA A 16 -8.76 0.53 10.82
C ALA A 16 -10.14 0.25 11.42
N MET A 17 -11.23 0.59 10.71
CA MET A 17 -12.60 0.23 11.15
C MET A 17 -12.77 -1.29 11.24
N GLU A 18 -12.07 -2.04 10.39
CA GLU A 18 -12.04 -3.51 10.39
C GLU A 18 -10.95 -4.09 11.33
N GLY A 19 -10.35 -3.26 12.19
CA GLY A 19 -9.29 -3.68 13.12
C GLY A 19 -7.94 -3.98 12.45
N MET A 20 -7.75 -3.57 11.20
CA MET A 20 -6.55 -3.83 10.39
C MET A 20 -5.91 -2.53 9.88
N PRO A 21 -5.46 -1.60 10.75
CA PRO A 21 -4.85 -0.35 10.29
C PRO A 21 -3.64 -0.62 9.38
N LEU A 22 -3.40 0.27 8.40
CA LEU A 22 -2.24 0.15 7.53
C LEU A 22 -0.96 0.32 8.33
N THR A 23 0.02 -0.56 8.05
CA THR A 23 1.37 -0.37 8.57
C THR A 23 2.06 0.81 7.87
N GLU A 24 3.12 1.35 8.48
CA GLU A 24 3.92 2.41 7.82
C GLU A 24 4.51 1.93 6.49
N GLU A 25 4.88 0.65 6.40
CA GLU A 25 5.36 0.05 5.15
C GLU A 25 4.27 0.04 4.07
N ASP A 26 3.03 -0.26 4.43
CA ASP A 26 1.90 -0.23 3.49
C ASP A 26 1.61 1.19 3.01
N LYS A 27 1.66 2.18 3.91
CA LYS A 27 1.50 3.60 3.55
C LYS A 27 2.60 4.04 2.59
N GLU A 28 3.85 3.66 2.83
CA GLU A 28 4.96 3.98 1.92
C GLU A 28 4.78 3.33 0.54
N ARG A 29 4.37 2.06 0.48
CA ARG A 29 4.07 1.37 -0.78
C ARG A 29 2.97 2.10 -1.56
N LEU A 30 1.91 2.54 -0.89
CA LEU A 30 0.84 3.33 -1.51
C LEU A 30 1.38 4.66 -2.06
N LYS A 31 2.21 5.39 -1.30
CA LYS A 31 2.85 6.63 -1.79
C LYS A 31 3.67 6.39 -3.05
N LEU A 32 4.47 5.33 -3.10
CA LEU A 32 5.31 5.00 -4.26
C LEU A 32 4.48 4.65 -5.50
N CYS A 33 3.40 3.89 -5.34
CA CYS A 33 2.48 3.55 -6.43
C CYS A 33 1.71 4.77 -6.93
N LEU A 34 1.11 5.55 -6.02
CA LEU A 34 0.29 6.71 -6.37
C LEU A 34 1.11 7.87 -6.95
N SER A 35 2.41 7.95 -6.65
CA SER A 35 3.35 8.90 -7.24
C SER A 35 4.01 8.41 -8.54
N ASN A 36 3.59 7.25 -9.08
CA ASN A 36 4.17 6.61 -10.26
C ASN A 36 5.68 6.30 -10.15
N LYS A 37 6.27 6.33 -8.95
CA LYS A 37 7.67 5.94 -8.73
C LYS A 37 7.89 4.44 -8.89
N VAL A 38 6.84 3.65 -8.65
CA VAL A 38 6.79 2.21 -8.87
C VAL A 38 5.46 1.87 -9.52
N SER A 39 5.45 1.03 -10.55
CA SER A 39 4.20 0.58 -11.16
C SER A 39 3.44 -0.38 -10.24
N PHE A 40 2.12 -0.42 -10.38
CA PHE A 40 1.28 -1.36 -9.64
C PHE A 40 1.78 -2.82 -9.78
N GLU A 41 2.09 -3.25 -11.00
CA GLU A 41 2.56 -4.61 -11.28
C GLU A 41 3.90 -4.93 -10.62
N GLU A 42 4.82 -3.97 -10.60
CA GLU A 42 6.11 -4.15 -9.93
C GLU A 42 5.93 -4.24 -8.40
N MET A 43 5.12 -3.37 -7.81
CA MET A 43 4.85 -3.42 -6.36
C MET A 43 4.16 -4.73 -5.97
N LYS A 44 3.18 -5.17 -6.77
CA LYS A 44 2.49 -6.45 -6.57
C LYS A 44 3.47 -7.63 -6.57
N LYS A 45 4.40 -7.69 -7.54
CA LYS A 45 5.46 -8.72 -7.58
C LYS A 45 6.33 -8.69 -6.33
N ARG A 46 6.72 -7.51 -5.84
CA ARG A 46 7.52 -7.36 -4.61
C ARG A 46 6.80 -7.90 -3.37
N ILE A 47 5.51 -7.55 -3.21
CA ILE A 47 4.70 -8.02 -2.09
C ILE A 47 4.55 -9.54 -2.14
N ILE A 48 4.22 -10.11 -3.31
CA ILE A 48 4.15 -11.56 -3.50
C ILE A 48 5.48 -12.20 -3.11
N LYS A 49 6.59 -11.74 -3.68
CA LYS A 49 7.93 -12.27 -3.39
C LYS A 49 8.30 -12.20 -1.89
N LYS A 50 7.92 -11.14 -1.19
CA LYS A 50 8.18 -10.96 0.26
C LYS A 50 7.46 -12.02 1.10
N HIS A 51 6.24 -12.39 0.71
CA HIS A 51 5.37 -13.25 1.51
C HIS A 51 5.27 -14.69 0.99
N THR A 52 5.78 -14.98 -0.21
CA THR A 52 5.96 -16.35 -0.70
C THR A 52 7.11 -17.01 0.07
N ARG A 53 6.81 -18.08 0.82
CA ARG A 53 7.84 -19.00 1.32
C ARG A 53 8.28 -19.87 0.16
N ASN A 54 9.59 -19.92 -0.12
CA ASN A 54 10.15 -20.94 -0.99
C ASN A 54 10.12 -22.24 -0.20
N ILE A 55 9.17 -23.12 -0.52
CA ILE A 55 9.06 -24.48 0.01
C ILE A 55 9.76 -25.41 -0.98
#